data_AF-A0AAV5A4Z7-F1
#
_entry.id   AF-A0AAV5A4Z7-F1
#
_cell.length_a   1.000
_cell.length_b   1.000
_cell.length_c   1.000
_cell.angle_alpha   90.00
_cell.angle_beta   90.00
_cell.angle_gamma   90.00
#
_symmetry.space_group_name_H-M   'P 1'
#
loop_
_entity.id
_entity.type
_entity.pdbx_description
1 polymer ?
#
loop_
_entity_poly.entity_id
_entity_poly.type
_entity_poly.pdbx_seq_one_letter_code
_entity_poly.pdbx_strand_id
1 'polypeptide(L)'
;MRTSFTNPSKFSIRQYPHMQFYPIDGGKGMSETWHGLKWNKETPGNLLTPMVIKNGKHFYVDELCSGGMTAEGFNVFLIDSRFMVDTNNHYHRNLKDLDLTFSEILENGQVINFTDLSKEFERRMPNPKHIQADGRPVYGIPIILFIDDISTNTSKQWNKNYICYMSNGSLPHQHLEEEYNVHFVGASPNVAPLELVQDIRELFQVKDMFAQPLLASLLKFGDDLWKKRPLGMTKELFKYILDNEVKKIHQMGVSRNPLLDMPGVDIHQDTPTELLHTILLGVVKYFWGQTVFIIIGAKKFNIFKACLESVSSDRLNIPRIMASYMCQYRSSLIGKHYKMLIQVLPPIIFDLVPKDVLDAWLLLGQLTVLCWFTEIDDIEKYLE
;
A
#
# COMPACT_ATOMS: atom_id res chain seq x y z
N MET A 1 25.64 1.23 25.19
CA MET A 1 26.40 0.29 24.34
C MET A 1 26.31 0.78 22.90
N ARG A 2 27.39 1.33 22.36
CA ARG A 2 27.51 1.67 20.93
C ARG A 2 28.20 0.49 20.26
N THR A 3 27.49 -0.27 19.44
CA THR A 3 28.08 -1.33 18.61
C THR A 3 28.33 -0.78 17.21
N SER A 4 29.61 -0.67 16.88
CA SER A 4 30.14 -0.47 15.54
C SER A 4 29.76 -1.65 14.64
N PHE A 5 29.06 -1.38 13.54
CA PHE A 5 28.82 -2.37 12.49
C PHE A 5 30.05 -2.44 11.57
N THR A 6 31.00 -3.31 11.90
CA THR A 6 32.14 -3.66 11.03
C THR A 6 32.10 -5.15 10.74
N ASN A 7 31.28 -5.60 9.79
CA ASN A 7 31.57 -6.72 8.87
C ASN A 7 30.46 -6.87 7.80
N PRO A 8 30.66 -6.46 6.53
CA PRO A 8 29.64 -6.59 5.48
C PRO A 8 29.51 -8.02 4.91
N SER A 9 30.25 -9.02 5.41
CA SER A 9 30.35 -10.36 4.82
C SER A 9 29.35 -11.41 5.33
N LYS A 10 28.38 -11.06 6.18
CA LYS A 10 27.48 -12.03 6.85
C LYS A 10 25.98 -11.74 6.77
N PHE A 11 25.50 -11.04 5.74
CA PHE A 11 24.07 -10.94 5.48
C PHE A 11 23.66 -11.93 4.38
N SER A 12 23.47 -13.20 4.74
CA SER A 12 22.62 -14.06 3.91
C SER A 12 21.18 -13.67 4.21
N ILE A 13 20.52 -12.98 3.28
CA ILE A 13 19.07 -12.78 3.35
C ILE A 13 18.44 -14.18 3.33
N ARG A 14 17.87 -14.63 4.45
CA ARG A 14 17.02 -15.84 4.45
C ARG A 14 15.77 -15.47 3.66
N GLN A 15 15.73 -15.88 2.39
CA GLN A 15 14.51 -15.80 1.61
C GLN A 15 13.49 -16.76 2.24
N TYR A 16 12.34 -16.21 2.62
CA TYR A 16 11.22 -17.04 3.05
C TYR A 16 10.67 -17.74 1.79
N PRO A 17 10.42 -19.07 1.83
CA PRO A 17 10.13 -19.85 0.62
C PRO A 17 8.86 -19.43 -0.13
N HIS A 18 8.01 -18.63 0.50
CA HIS A 18 6.74 -18.16 -0.06
C HIS A 18 6.78 -16.72 -0.57
N MET A 19 7.94 -16.04 -0.53
CA MET A 19 8.01 -14.65 -0.99
C MET A 19 7.84 -14.54 -2.51
N GLN A 20 7.01 -13.60 -2.93
CA GLN A 20 6.87 -13.19 -4.32
C GLN A 20 7.50 -11.82 -4.56
N PHE A 21 8.38 -11.74 -5.55
CA PHE A 21 9.16 -10.54 -5.89
C PHE A 21 8.73 -9.90 -7.20
N TYR A 22 7.94 -10.61 -8.01
CA TYR A 22 7.53 -10.16 -9.33
C TYR A 22 6.02 -9.93 -9.36
N PRO A 23 5.58 -8.84 -10.01
CA PRO A 23 4.17 -8.66 -10.32
C PRO A 23 3.60 -9.82 -11.12
N ILE A 24 2.34 -10.17 -10.85
CA ILE A 24 1.62 -11.21 -11.59
C ILE A 24 0.27 -10.64 -12.04
N ASP A 25 -0.12 -10.97 -13.26
CA ASP A 25 -1.50 -10.78 -13.71
C ASP A 25 -2.40 -11.82 -13.02
N GLY A 26 -3.12 -11.40 -11.99
CA GLY A 26 -4.08 -12.22 -11.25
C GLY A 26 -5.37 -12.51 -12.01
N GLY A 27 -5.51 -12.03 -13.26
CA GLY A 27 -6.72 -12.17 -14.05
C GLY A 27 -7.81 -11.22 -13.58
N LYS A 28 -8.97 -11.76 -13.19
CA LYS A 28 -10.16 -10.96 -12.84
C LYS A 28 -10.18 -10.42 -11.40
N GLY A 29 -9.20 -10.77 -10.57
CA GLY A 29 -9.19 -10.33 -9.18
C GLY A 29 -7.79 -10.20 -8.59
N MET A 30 -7.72 -9.54 -7.43
CA MET A 30 -6.48 -9.21 -6.73
C MET A 30 -6.47 -9.77 -5.31
N SER A 31 -5.96 -10.99 -5.13
CA SER A 31 -5.84 -11.62 -3.80
C SER A 31 -4.52 -11.35 -3.06
N GLU A 32 -3.51 -10.81 -3.75
CA GLU A 32 -2.16 -10.63 -3.21
C GLU A 32 -1.62 -9.24 -3.58
N THR A 33 -0.65 -8.72 -2.84
CA THR A 33 -0.15 -7.35 -3.05
C THR A 33 0.60 -7.16 -4.38
N TRP A 34 1.13 -8.24 -4.94
CA TRP A 34 1.82 -8.28 -6.24
C TRP A 34 0.87 -8.59 -7.41
N HIS A 35 -0.42 -8.81 -7.15
CA HIS A 35 -1.41 -8.96 -8.20
C HIS A 35 -1.80 -7.60 -8.78
N GLY A 36 -2.06 -7.58 -10.09
CA GLY A 36 -2.72 -6.46 -10.74
C GLY A 36 -1.95 -5.90 -11.94
N LEU A 37 -2.72 -5.46 -12.95
CA LEU A 37 -2.20 -4.95 -14.21
C LEU A 37 -1.26 -3.77 -14.05
N LYS A 38 -1.47 -2.89 -13.06
CA LYS A 38 -0.61 -1.74 -12.84
C LYS A 38 0.80 -2.12 -12.39
N TRP A 39 0.93 -3.07 -11.48
CA TRP A 39 2.25 -3.58 -11.09
C TRP A 39 2.93 -4.27 -12.27
N ASN A 40 2.17 -5.00 -13.08
CA ASN A 40 2.71 -5.79 -14.19
C ASN A 40 3.03 -4.97 -15.46
N LYS A 41 2.21 -3.95 -15.79
CA LYS A 41 2.25 -3.24 -17.08
C LYS A 41 2.54 -1.75 -17.00
N GLU A 42 2.21 -1.10 -15.89
CA GLU A 42 2.30 0.38 -15.78
C GLU A 42 3.43 0.84 -14.87
N THR A 43 3.88 0.00 -13.95
CA THR A 43 4.93 0.34 -13.00
C THR A 43 6.28 0.20 -13.69
N PRO A 44 7.10 1.26 -13.76
CA PRO A 44 8.39 1.18 -14.43
C PRO A 44 9.27 0.09 -13.82
N GLY A 45 9.93 -0.70 -14.66
CA GLY A 45 10.70 -1.87 -14.23
C GLY A 45 11.83 -1.56 -13.24
N ASN A 46 12.36 -0.33 -13.26
CA ASN A 46 13.38 0.13 -12.32
C ASN A 46 12.83 0.34 -10.89
N LEU A 47 11.52 0.47 -10.72
CA LEU A 47 10.83 0.59 -9.43
C LEU A 47 10.50 -0.78 -8.81
N LEU A 48 10.49 -1.82 -9.65
CA LEU A 48 10.22 -3.21 -9.30
C LEU A 48 11.52 -3.95 -9.01
N THR A 49 11.41 -5.27 -8.85
CA THR A 49 12.57 -6.18 -8.87
C THR A 49 13.30 -6.02 -10.20
N PRO A 50 14.53 -5.45 -10.22
CA PRO A 50 15.18 -4.94 -11.41
C PRO A 50 15.98 -6.02 -12.16
N MET A 51 15.76 -7.30 -11.84
CA MET A 51 16.49 -8.40 -12.46
C MET A 51 15.73 -9.72 -12.37
N VAL A 52 16.13 -10.66 -13.20
CA VAL A 52 15.71 -12.07 -13.14
C VAL A 52 16.92 -12.99 -13.13
N ILE A 53 16.81 -14.11 -12.42
CA ILE A 53 17.83 -15.15 -12.39
C ILE A 53 17.47 -16.25 -13.38
N LYS A 54 18.37 -16.58 -14.29
CA LYS A 54 18.26 -17.75 -15.16
C LYS A 54 19.59 -18.48 -15.20
N ASN A 55 19.58 -19.78 -14.89
CA ASN A 55 20.77 -20.64 -14.89
C ASN A 55 21.94 -20.06 -14.05
N GLY A 56 21.62 -19.39 -12.94
CA GLY A 56 22.62 -18.73 -12.08
C GLY A 56 23.16 -17.40 -12.61
N LYS A 57 22.71 -16.94 -13.79
CA LYS A 57 23.05 -15.64 -14.37
C LYS A 57 22.02 -14.59 -13.99
N HIS A 58 22.47 -13.35 -13.80
CA HIS A 58 21.61 -12.21 -13.46
C HIS A 58 21.37 -11.34 -14.69
N PHE A 59 20.11 -11.23 -15.10
CA PHE A 59 19.69 -10.39 -16.21
C PHE A 59 18.99 -9.17 -15.64
N TYR A 60 19.58 -7.99 -15.79
CA TYR A 60 19.02 -6.74 -15.28
C TYR A 60 18.13 -6.06 -16.29
N VAL A 61 17.19 -5.26 -15.77
CA VAL A 61 16.41 -4.32 -16.57
C VAL A 61 17.32 -3.20 -17.12
N ASP A 62 16.98 -2.69 -18.29
CA ASP A 62 17.75 -1.74 -19.08
C ASP A 62 19.18 -2.17 -19.48
N GLU A 63 19.51 -3.47 -19.43
CA GLU A 63 20.80 -4.00 -19.90
C GLU A 63 20.69 -4.79 -21.20
N LEU A 64 21.73 -4.69 -22.05
CA LEU A 64 21.84 -5.51 -23.24
C LEU A 64 22.10 -6.97 -22.83
N CYS A 65 21.36 -7.89 -23.43
CA CYS A 65 21.56 -9.33 -23.28
C CYS A 65 21.48 -10.00 -24.66
N SER A 66 21.79 -11.30 -24.75
CA SER A 66 21.64 -12.03 -26.02
C SER A 66 20.22 -11.88 -26.55
N GLY A 67 20.10 -11.33 -27.75
CA GLY A 67 18.84 -11.08 -28.44
C GLY A 67 18.17 -9.72 -28.18
N GLY A 68 18.75 -8.77 -27.44
CA GLY A 68 18.16 -7.43 -27.20
C GLY A 68 18.28 -6.92 -25.75
N MET A 69 17.61 -5.82 -25.41
CA MET A 69 17.55 -5.31 -24.03
C MET A 69 16.43 -5.99 -23.22
N THR A 70 16.65 -6.25 -21.93
CA THR A 70 15.60 -6.56 -20.93
C THR A 70 15.57 -5.40 -19.94
N ALA A 71 14.47 -4.83 -19.41
CA ALA A 71 13.05 -5.17 -19.38
C ALA A 71 12.20 -3.88 -19.55
N GLU A 72 10.92 -4.06 -19.92
CA GLU A 72 10.32 -3.40 -21.08
C GLU A 72 11.15 -3.72 -22.33
N GLY A 73 10.99 -4.93 -22.86
CA GLY A 73 11.80 -5.44 -23.96
C GLY A 73 11.61 -4.53 -25.17
N PHE A 74 12.52 -3.58 -25.33
CA PHE A 74 12.63 -2.81 -26.55
C PHE A 74 13.33 -3.69 -27.58
N ASN A 75 12.85 -3.64 -28.81
CA ASN A 75 13.60 -4.23 -29.90
C ASN A 75 14.90 -3.46 -30.10
N VAL A 76 16.01 -4.17 -30.18
CA VAL A 76 17.31 -3.57 -30.47
C VAL A 76 17.74 -4.05 -31.84
N PHE A 77 17.92 -3.11 -32.75
CA PHE A 77 18.36 -3.34 -34.11
C PHE A 77 19.83 -2.94 -34.26
N LEU A 78 20.52 -3.59 -35.20
CA LEU A 78 21.84 -3.17 -35.64
C LEU A 78 21.70 -2.35 -36.93
N ILE A 79 22.14 -1.10 -36.89
CA ILE A 79 22.21 -0.20 -38.03
C ILE A 79 23.63 0.34 -38.12
N ASP A 80 24.32 0.06 -39.22
CA ASP A 80 25.72 0.45 -39.45
C ASP A 80 26.64 0.07 -38.28
N SER A 81 26.52 -1.18 -37.80
CA SER A 81 27.27 -1.70 -36.65
C SER A 81 27.04 -0.95 -35.33
N ARG A 82 25.94 -0.20 -35.22
CA ARG A 82 25.50 0.48 -34.00
C ARG A 82 24.13 -0.01 -33.56
N PHE A 83 23.92 -0.12 -32.25
CA PHE A 83 22.64 -0.52 -31.67
C PHE A 83 21.63 0.63 -31.69
N MET A 84 20.42 0.37 -32.15
CA MET A 84 19.28 1.29 -32.10
C MET A 84 18.14 0.63 -31.35
N VAL A 85 17.62 1.31 -30.34
CA VAL A 85 16.51 0.86 -29.51
C VAL A 85 15.21 1.41 -30.09
N ASP A 86 14.27 0.53 -30.42
CA ASP A 86 12.93 0.91 -30.85
C ASP A 86 12.05 1.13 -29.63
N THR A 87 11.88 2.41 -29.27
CA THR A 87 11.08 2.85 -28.14
C THR A 87 9.58 2.83 -28.39
N ASN A 88 9.12 2.50 -29.60
CA ASN A 88 7.70 2.48 -29.93
C ASN A 88 7.07 1.09 -29.73
N ASN A 89 7.87 0.04 -29.72
CA ASN A 89 7.41 -1.34 -29.56
C ASN A 89 8.01 -1.97 -28.31
N HIS A 90 7.21 -1.99 -27.24
CA HIS A 90 7.50 -2.76 -26.03
C HIS A 90 6.94 -4.17 -26.19
N TYR A 91 7.73 -5.19 -25.88
CA TYR A 91 7.23 -6.56 -25.81
C TYR A 91 7.80 -7.31 -24.61
N HIS A 92 7.03 -8.29 -24.14
CA HIS A 92 7.47 -9.21 -23.09
C HIS A 92 8.34 -10.29 -23.72
N ARG A 93 9.57 -10.42 -23.22
CA ARG A 93 10.52 -11.46 -23.65
C ARG A 93 10.36 -12.72 -22.83
N ASN A 94 10.38 -13.87 -23.51
CA ASN A 94 10.38 -15.14 -22.81
C ASN A 94 11.75 -15.35 -22.16
N LEU A 95 11.75 -15.76 -20.89
CA LEU A 95 12.98 -16.08 -20.17
C LEU A 95 13.82 -17.13 -20.91
N LYS A 96 13.19 -18.04 -21.66
CA LYS A 96 13.88 -19.07 -22.46
C LYS A 96 14.84 -18.49 -23.50
N ASP A 97 14.60 -17.27 -23.97
CA ASP A 97 15.39 -16.63 -25.04
C ASP A 97 16.64 -15.89 -24.52
N LEU A 98 16.79 -15.78 -23.18
CA LEU A 98 17.93 -15.12 -22.54
C LEU A 98 19.12 -16.09 -22.39
N ASP A 99 20.30 -15.73 -22.84
CA ASP A 99 21.49 -16.60 -22.81
C ASP A 99 22.73 -15.88 -22.27
N LEU A 100 23.17 -14.80 -22.94
CA LEU A 100 24.31 -13.98 -22.53
C LEU A 100 23.86 -12.73 -21.77
N THR A 101 24.48 -12.49 -20.62
CA THR A 101 24.34 -11.24 -19.85
C THR A 101 25.17 -10.11 -20.45
N PHE A 102 24.94 -8.87 -20.01
CA PHE A 102 25.73 -7.71 -20.44
C PHE A 102 27.23 -7.90 -20.19
N SER A 103 27.59 -8.41 -19.01
CA SER A 103 28.99 -8.67 -18.64
C SER A 103 29.64 -9.71 -19.58
N GLU A 104 28.94 -10.80 -19.89
CA GLU A 104 29.44 -11.83 -20.80
C GLU A 104 29.59 -11.31 -22.25
N ILE A 105 28.70 -10.42 -22.69
CA ILE A 105 28.81 -9.77 -24.00
C ILE A 105 30.09 -8.92 -24.07
N LEU A 106 30.39 -8.16 -23.02
CA LEU A 106 31.61 -7.36 -22.93
C LEU A 106 32.86 -8.25 -22.88
N GLU A 107 32.83 -9.33 -22.10
CA GLU A 107 33.94 -10.29 -21.98
C GLU A 107 34.24 -11.01 -23.30
N ASN A 108 33.22 -11.26 -24.13
CA ASN A 108 33.36 -11.82 -25.48
C ASN A 108 33.97 -10.83 -26.49
N GLY A 109 34.30 -9.60 -26.09
CA GLY A 109 34.94 -8.60 -26.94
C GLY A 109 34.01 -7.93 -27.94
N GLN A 110 32.68 -8.00 -27.74
CA GLN A 110 31.75 -7.25 -28.58
C GLN A 110 31.86 -5.75 -28.29
N VAL A 111 32.10 -4.98 -29.35
CA VAL A 111 32.06 -3.51 -29.29
C VAL A 111 30.61 -3.07 -29.23
N ILE A 112 30.21 -2.48 -28.10
CA ILE A 112 28.87 -1.94 -27.91
C ILE A 112 28.90 -0.44 -28.18
N ASN A 113 28.22 -0.01 -29.24
CA ASN A 113 28.06 1.40 -29.58
C ASN A 113 26.62 1.66 -30.02
N PHE A 114 25.95 2.62 -29.41
CA PHE A 114 24.58 2.98 -29.78
C PHE A 114 24.56 4.11 -30.81
N THR A 115 23.48 4.16 -31.59
CA THR A 115 23.17 5.33 -32.43
C THR A 115 22.89 6.56 -31.56
N ASP A 116 22.99 7.75 -32.15
CA ASP A 116 22.76 9.01 -31.41
C ASP A 116 21.35 9.08 -30.80
N LEU A 117 20.35 8.48 -31.47
CA LEU A 117 18.97 8.37 -30.98
C LEU A 117 18.81 7.44 -29.77
N SER A 118 19.76 6.54 -29.53
CA SER A 118 19.70 5.56 -28.43
C SER A 118 20.82 5.73 -27.42
N LYS A 119 21.57 6.84 -27.47
CA LYS A 119 22.73 7.09 -26.60
C LYS A 119 22.38 7.14 -25.10
N GLU A 120 21.14 7.48 -24.77
CA GLU A 120 20.62 7.46 -23.39
C GLU A 120 20.55 6.05 -22.78
N PHE A 121 20.43 5.00 -23.59
CA PHE A 121 20.46 3.62 -23.11
C PHE A 121 21.89 3.18 -22.79
N GLU A 122 22.86 3.59 -23.61
CA GLU A 122 24.29 3.36 -23.35
C GLU A 122 24.73 3.97 -22.01
N ARG A 123 24.28 5.18 -21.69
CA ARG A 123 24.59 5.87 -20.41
C ARG A 123 24.03 5.16 -19.17
N ARG A 124 23.03 4.30 -19.34
CA ARG A 124 22.35 3.57 -18.26
C ARG A 124 22.88 2.15 -18.09
N MET A 125 23.84 1.73 -18.91
CA MET A 125 24.48 0.41 -18.85
C MET A 125 25.93 0.50 -18.32
N PRO A 126 26.35 -0.41 -17.42
CA PRO A 126 25.51 -1.39 -16.73
C PRO A 126 24.50 -0.69 -15.81
N ASN A 127 23.41 -1.38 -15.50
CA ASN A 127 22.40 -0.90 -14.57
C ASN A 127 23.08 -0.51 -13.25
N PRO A 128 22.84 0.69 -12.69
CA PRO A 128 23.50 1.12 -11.47
C PRO A 128 23.30 0.16 -10.28
N LYS A 129 22.13 -0.51 -10.21
CA LYS A 129 21.84 -1.53 -9.18
C LYS A 129 22.66 -2.80 -9.41
N HIS A 130 22.96 -3.17 -10.65
CA HIS A 130 23.84 -4.30 -10.97
C HIS A 130 25.26 -4.05 -10.45
N ILE A 131 25.81 -2.87 -10.75
CA ILE A 131 27.14 -2.46 -10.28
C ILE A 131 27.19 -2.46 -8.75
N GLN A 132 26.18 -1.86 -8.11
CA GLN A 132 26.10 -1.79 -6.64
C GLN A 132 25.97 -3.17 -5.99
N ALA A 133 25.28 -4.11 -6.64
CA ALA A 133 25.01 -5.42 -6.09
C ALA A 133 26.25 -6.34 -6.09
N ASP A 134 27.21 -6.10 -7.00
CA ASP A 134 28.48 -6.84 -7.08
C ASP A 134 28.27 -8.36 -7.10
N GLY A 135 27.51 -8.81 -8.11
CA GLY A 135 27.17 -10.22 -8.29
C GLY A 135 26.10 -10.77 -7.33
N ARG A 136 25.54 -9.97 -6.43
CA ARG A 136 24.39 -10.36 -5.59
C ARG A 136 23.06 -10.14 -6.30
N PRO A 137 22.01 -10.91 -5.98
CA PRO A 137 20.68 -10.64 -6.50
C PRO A 137 20.06 -9.40 -5.84
N VAL A 138 19.27 -8.66 -6.61
CA VAL A 138 18.55 -7.47 -6.15
C VAL A 138 17.05 -7.72 -6.28
N TYR A 139 16.33 -7.58 -5.17
CA TYR A 139 14.87 -7.75 -5.10
C TYR A 139 14.20 -6.44 -4.69
N GLY A 140 13.06 -6.14 -5.31
CA GLY A 140 12.13 -5.12 -4.82
C GLY A 140 11.21 -5.76 -3.79
N ILE A 141 11.23 -5.23 -2.56
CA ILE A 141 10.37 -5.71 -1.47
C ILE A 141 9.32 -4.64 -1.19
N PRO A 142 8.03 -4.90 -1.45
CA PRO A 142 6.96 -4.00 -1.06
C PRO A 142 6.89 -3.94 0.47
N ILE A 143 6.79 -2.74 1.01
CA ILE A 143 6.62 -2.52 2.44
C ILE A 143 5.21 -1.99 2.69
N ILE A 144 4.46 -2.70 3.52
CA ILE A 144 3.15 -2.24 3.99
C ILE A 144 3.40 -1.50 5.31
N LEU A 145 3.13 -0.19 5.33
CA LEU A 145 3.16 0.60 6.55
C LEU A 145 1.74 0.78 7.07
N PHE A 146 1.55 0.50 8.35
CA PHE A 146 0.30 0.70 9.07
C PHE A 146 0.52 1.68 10.21
N ILE A 147 -0.36 2.67 10.36
CA ILE A 147 -0.31 3.63 11.46
C ILE A 147 -1.69 3.76 12.09
N ASP A 148 -1.77 3.60 13.40
CA ASP A 148 -3.02 3.73 14.15
C ASP A 148 -2.83 4.45 15.49
N ASP A 149 -3.92 4.99 16.03
CA ASP A 149 -3.94 5.64 17.33
C ASP A 149 -4.27 4.66 18.47
N ILE A 150 -3.28 4.41 19.32
CA ILE A 150 -3.43 3.56 20.50
C ILE A 150 -3.40 4.35 21.81
N SER A 151 -3.98 3.76 22.84
CA SER A 151 -3.79 4.24 24.22
C SER A 151 -2.59 3.55 24.84
N THR A 152 -1.63 4.30 25.36
CA THR A 152 -0.48 3.73 26.09
C THR A 152 -0.73 3.52 27.59
N ASN A 153 -1.91 3.92 28.11
CA ASN A 153 -2.21 3.83 29.54
C ASN A 153 -3.13 2.65 29.89
N THR A 154 -2.67 1.80 30.81
CA THR A 154 -3.51 0.79 31.50
C THR A 154 -4.42 1.40 32.58
N SER A 155 -4.30 2.71 32.90
CA SER A 155 -5.17 3.38 33.87
C SER A 155 -5.73 4.75 33.41
N LYS A 156 -7.04 4.90 33.67
CA LYS A 156 -8.00 6.05 33.70
C LYS A 156 -7.81 7.35 32.89
N GLN A 157 -6.73 7.60 32.15
CA GLN A 157 -6.64 8.79 31.31
C GLN A 157 -5.99 8.47 29.96
N TRP A 158 -6.71 8.81 28.88
CA TRP A 158 -6.30 8.56 27.49
C TRP A 158 -5.02 9.32 27.17
N ASN A 159 -3.93 8.58 26.93
CA ASN A 159 -2.69 9.12 26.40
C ASN A 159 -2.53 8.63 24.96
N LYS A 160 -2.99 9.46 24.01
CA LYS A 160 -2.96 9.14 22.58
C LYS A 160 -1.51 8.94 22.14
N ASN A 161 -1.21 7.80 21.54
CA ASN A 161 0.04 7.57 20.83
C ASN A 161 -0.27 7.04 19.44
N TYR A 162 0.40 7.56 18.44
CA TYR A 162 0.40 6.95 17.11
C TYR A 162 1.49 5.89 17.10
N ILE A 163 1.13 4.66 16.75
CA ILE A 163 2.09 3.58 16.49
C ILE A 163 2.15 3.31 15.00
N CYS A 164 3.36 3.08 14.50
CA CYS A 164 3.61 2.54 13.19
C CYS A 164 4.08 1.08 13.26
N TYR A 165 3.43 0.23 12.47
CA TYR A 165 3.81 -1.14 12.19
C TYR A 165 4.18 -1.30 10.71
N MET A 166 4.93 -2.36 10.42
CA MET A 166 5.41 -2.68 9.08
C MET A 166 5.30 -4.17 8.81
N SER A 167 4.82 -4.52 7.62
CA SER A 167 4.77 -5.89 7.13
C SER A 167 5.43 -6.00 5.76
N ASN A 168 5.96 -7.18 5.43
CA ASN A 168 6.58 -7.47 4.14
C ASN A 168 5.52 -7.87 3.12
N GLY A 169 5.18 -6.97 2.18
CA GLY A 169 4.15 -7.21 1.17
C GLY A 169 4.47 -8.34 0.19
N SER A 170 5.72 -8.79 0.08
CA SER A 170 6.06 -9.99 -0.71
C SER A 170 5.56 -11.30 -0.10
N LEU A 171 5.01 -11.30 1.12
CA LEU A 171 4.43 -12.51 1.73
C LEU A 171 2.98 -12.73 1.27
N PRO A 172 2.56 -13.99 1.08
CA PRO A 172 1.16 -14.30 0.84
C PRO A 172 0.27 -13.79 1.96
N HIS A 173 -0.94 -13.37 1.60
CA HIS A 173 -1.90 -12.78 2.52
C HIS A 173 -2.08 -13.61 3.80
N GLN A 174 -2.19 -14.93 3.67
CA GLN A 174 -2.33 -15.87 4.80
C GLN A 174 -1.22 -15.78 5.86
N HIS A 175 -0.03 -15.30 5.49
CA HIS A 175 1.11 -15.15 6.40
C HIS A 175 1.29 -13.71 6.89
N LEU A 176 0.73 -12.70 6.20
CA LEU A 176 0.89 -11.29 6.55
C LEU A 176 0.35 -10.97 7.96
N GLU A 177 -0.68 -11.69 8.39
CA GLU A 177 -1.36 -11.47 9.67
C GLU A 177 -0.71 -12.22 10.85
N GLU A 178 0.26 -13.10 10.59
CA GLU A 178 0.98 -13.77 11.65
C GLU A 178 1.80 -12.75 12.46
N GLU A 179 1.71 -12.80 13.80
CA GLU A 179 2.40 -11.86 14.69
C GLU A 179 3.91 -11.76 14.40
N TYR A 180 4.52 -12.85 13.95
CA TYR A 180 5.93 -12.90 13.54
C TYR A 180 6.27 -11.99 12.35
N ASN A 181 5.30 -11.74 11.46
CA ASN A 181 5.48 -10.99 10.22
C ASN A 181 5.03 -9.51 10.33
N VAL A 182 4.52 -9.10 11.48
CA VAL A 182 4.13 -7.71 11.79
C VAL A 182 5.18 -7.09 12.72
N HIS A 183 5.91 -6.10 12.22
CA HIS A 183 7.02 -5.50 12.95
C HIS A 183 6.67 -4.09 13.44
N PHE A 184 6.91 -3.85 14.72
CA PHE A 184 6.84 -2.50 15.29
C PHE A 184 7.98 -1.63 14.74
N VAL A 185 7.65 -0.45 14.23
CA VAL A 185 8.62 0.51 13.69
C VAL A 185 8.86 1.66 14.66
N GLY A 186 7.79 2.23 15.22
CA GLY A 186 7.91 3.37 16.11
C GLY A 186 6.58 3.79 16.73
N ALA A 187 6.66 4.57 17.81
CA ALA A 187 5.52 5.13 18.50
C ALA A 187 5.81 6.57 18.91
N SER A 188 4.82 7.47 18.79
CA SER A 188 4.95 8.82 19.31
C SER A 188 3.61 9.39 19.79
N PRO A 189 3.58 10.05 20.97
CA PRO A 189 2.41 10.79 21.43
C PRO A 189 2.31 12.18 20.80
N ASN A 190 3.42 12.70 20.28
CA ASN A 190 3.56 14.12 19.92
C ASN A 190 3.74 14.33 18.42
N VAL A 191 4.10 13.28 17.68
CA VAL A 191 4.42 13.35 16.25
C VAL A 191 3.20 12.87 15.47
N ALA A 192 2.79 13.64 14.47
CA ALA A 192 1.65 13.28 13.63
C ALA A 192 2.00 12.07 12.75
N PRO A 193 1.01 11.27 12.30
CA PRO A 193 1.26 10.12 11.41
C PRO A 193 2.12 10.42 10.18
N LEU A 194 1.91 11.57 9.53
CA LEU A 194 2.70 11.96 8.35
C LEU A 194 4.17 12.25 8.68
N GLU A 195 4.44 12.83 9.84
CA GLU A 195 5.80 13.08 10.31
C GLU A 195 6.49 11.75 10.67
N LEU A 196 5.76 10.81 11.29
CA LEU A 196 6.26 9.45 11.52
C LEU A 196 6.64 8.75 10.20
N VAL A 197 5.82 8.87 9.15
CA VAL A 197 6.14 8.33 7.82
C VAL A 197 7.37 9.02 7.22
N GLN A 198 7.51 10.33 7.41
CA GLN A 198 8.68 11.08 6.93
C GLN A 198 9.96 10.60 7.62
N ASP A 199 9.93 10.42 8.93
CA ASP A 199 11.07 9.91 9.70
C ASP A 199 11.46 8.49 9.27
N ILE A 200 10.46 7.62 9.03
CA ILE A 200 10.66 6.27 8.49
C ILE A 200 11.31 6.35 7.10
N ARG A 201 10.81 7.24 6.23
CA ARG A 201 11.36 7.45 4.90
C ARG A 201 12.83 7.85 4.96
N GLU A 202 13.21 8.75 5.86
CA GLU A 202 14.60 9.18 6.07
C GLU A 202 15.46 8.04 6.65
N LEU A 203 14.95 7.31 7.66
CA LEU A 203 15.63 6.19 8.30
C LEU A 203 15.97 5.06 7.32
N PHE A 204 14.98 4.65 6.51
CA PHE A 204 15.16 3.59 5.52
C PHE A 204 15.78 4.10 4.21
N GLN A 205 16.02 5.40 4.08
CA GLN A 205 16.41 6.06 2.82
C GLN A 205 15.51 5.68 1.64
N VAL A 206 14.25 5.33 1.94
CA VAL A 206 13.28 4.91 0.95
C VAL A 206 12.87 6.15 0.16
N LYS A 207 13.15 6.16 -1.13
CA LYS A 207 12.58 7.20 -2.01
C LYS A 207 11.14 6.81 -2.28
N ASP A 208 10.20 7.71 -2.00
CA ASP A 208 8.83 7.57 -2.50
C ASP A 208 8.85 7.80 -4.01
N MET A 209 9.04 6.72 -4.77
CA MET A 209 9.26 6.82 -6.22
C MET A 209 7.99 7.17 -6.99
N PHE A 210 6.81 7.11 -6.36
CA PHE A 210 5.53 7.47 -6.97
C PHE A 210 5.19 8.95 -6.75
N ALA A 211 5.35 9.47 -5.53
CA ALA A 211 5.04 10.86 -5.24
C ALA A 211 6.19 11.83 -5.55
N GLN A 212 7.46 11.39 -5.52
CA GLN A 212 8.62 12.25 -5.78
C GLN A 212 8.58 12.96 -7.15
N PRO A 213 8.28 12.29 -8.28
CA PRO A 213 8.20 12.95 -9.58
C PRO A 213 7.09 14.00 -9.63
N LEU A 214 5.95 13.71 -9.00
CA LEU A 214 4.81 14.62 -8.90
C LEU A 214 5.16 15.86 -8.08
N LEU A 215 5.74 15.65 -6.90
CA LEU A 215 6.14 16.72 -5.97
C LEU A 215 7.20 17.62 -6.61
N ALA A 216 8.17 17.03 -7.30
CA ALA A 216 9.19 17.77 -8.03
C ALA A 216 8.59 18.62 -9.18
N SER A 217 7.59 18.08 -9.90
CA SER A 217 6.89 18.81 -10.96
C SER A 217 6.09 20.00 -10.41
N LEU A 218 5.36 19.80 -9.30
CA LEU A 218 4.59 20.86 -8.64
C LEU A 218 5.48 21.97 -8.07
N LEU A 219 6.60 21.61 -7.43
CA LEU A 219 7.58 22.56 -6.91
C LEU A 219 8.22 23.39 -8.03
N LYS A 220 8.62 22.73 -9.12
CA LYS A 220 9.18 23.41 -10.30
C LYS A 220 8.18 24.37 -10.93
N PHE A 221 6.91 23.97 -11.03
CA PHE A 221 5.84 24.83 -11.53
C PHE A 221 5.60 26.05 -10.64
N GLY A 222 5.57 25.86 -9.32
CA GLY A 222 5.46 26.96 -8.36
C GLY A 222 6.62 27.96 -8.44
N ASP A 223 7.85 27.45 -8.56
CA ASP A 223 9.05 28.27 -8.73
C ASP A 223 9.02 29.08 -10.03
N ASP A 224 8.62 28.46 -11.14
CA ASP A 224 8.53 29.12 -12.43
C ASP A 224 7.46 30.23 -12.45
N LEU A 225 6.31 29.98 -11.81
CA LEU A 225 5.26 30.99 -11.62
C LEU A 225 5.75 32.17 -10.77
N TRP A 226 6.48 31.89 -9.68
CA TRP A 226 6.99 32.93 -8.80
C TRP A 226 8.07 33.78 -9.49
N LYS A 227 8.96 33.17 -10.27
CA LYS A 227 10.00 33.85 -11.05
C LYS A 227 9.44 34.69 -12.19
N LYS A 228 8.36 34.25 -12.83
CA LYS A 228 7.71 34.94 -13.97
C LYS A 228 6.55 35.86 -13.55
N ARG A 229 6.41 36.15 -12.25
CA ARG A 229 5.21 36.87 -11.77
C ARG A 229 5.10 38.26 -12.43
N PRO A 230 3.92 38.63 -12.95
CA PRO A 230 3.63 40.01 -13.31
C PRO A 230 3.66 40.92 -12.06
N LEU A 231 4.10 42.16 -12.23
CA LEU A 231 3.94 43.19 -11.18
C LEU A 231 2.45 43.32 -10.84
N GLY A 232 2.09 43.07 -9.58
CA GLY A 232 0.71 43.11 -9.08
C GLY A 232 0.08 41.76 -8.74
N MET A 233 0.76 40.64 -8.96
CA MET A 233 0.24 39.32 -8.55
C MET A 233 0.12 39.22 -7.01
N THR A 234 -1.10 39.01 -6.51
CA THR A 234 -1.37 38.82 -5.08
C THR A 234 -1.21 37.37 -4.65
N LYS A 235 -1.05 37.13 -3.33
CA LYS A 235 -0.96 35.78 -2.77
C LYS A 235 -2.23 34.97 -3.03
N GLU A 236 -3.41 35.59 -3.04
CA GLU A 236 -4.66 34.90 -3.34
C GLU A 236 -4.72 34.40 -4.79
N LEU A 237 -4.26 35.21 -5.75
CA LEU A 237 -4.23 34.81 -7.16
C LEU A 237 -3.20 33.71 -7.43
N PHE A 238 -2.04 33.77 -6.76
CA PHE A 238 -1.03 32.72 -6.83
C PHE A 238 -1.56 31.39 -6.31
N LYS A 239 -2.26 31.42 -5.17
CA LYS A 239 -2.92 30.24 -4.60
C LYS A 239 -4.01 29.69 -5.53
N TYR A 240 -4.83 30.57 -6.11
CA TYR A 240 -5.86 30.17 -7.08
C TYR A 240 -5.30 29.47 -8.32
N ILE A 241 -4.14 29.92 -8.85
CA ILE A 241 -3.49 29.29 -10.00
C ILE A 241 -2.95 27.90 -9.64
N LEU A 242 -2.28 27.77 -8.49
CA LEU A 242 -1.80 26.48 -7.98
C LEU A 242 -2.96 25.51 -7.74
N ASP A 243 -4.04 25.96 -7.08
CA ASP A 243 -5.21 25.15 -6.79
C ASP A 243 -5.89 24.65 -8.08
N ASN A 244 -5.90 25.45 -9.15
CA ASN A 244 -6.44 25.05 -10.44
C ASN A 244 -5.54 24.06 -11.19
N GLU A 245 -4.22 24.15 -11.07
CA GLU A 245 -3.34 23.13 -11.64
C GLU A 245 -3.36 21.82 -10.84
N VAL A 246 -3.49 21.88 -9.51
CA VAL A 246 -3.77 20.70 -8.70
C VAL A 246 -5.10 20.04 -9.11
N LYS A 247 -6.12 20.84 -9.48
CA LYS A 247 -7.39 20.33 -10.02
C LYS A 247 -7.25 19.72 -11.42
N LYS A 248 -6.41 20.28 -12.31
CA LYS A 248 -6.10 19.66 -13.60
C LYS A 248 -5.34 18.35 -13.46
N ILE A 249 -4.35 18.30 -12.56
CA ILE A 249 -3.62 17.07 -12.23
C ILE A 249 -4.56 16.02 -11.63
N HIS A 250 -5.53 16.43 -10.81
CA HIS A 250 -6.65 15.58 -10.37
C HIS A 250 -7.49 15.03 -11.53
N GLN A 251 -7.84 15.89 -12.50
CA GLN A 251 -8.63 15.52 -13.68
C GLN A 251 -7.86 14.62 -14.66
N MET A 252 -6.53 14.66 -14.61
CA MET A 252 -5.64 13.73 -15.32
C MET A 252 -5.52 12.35 -14.63
N GLY A 253 -6.29 12.09 -13.56
CA GLY A 253 -6.29 10.81 -12.84
C GLY A 253 -5.14 10.64 -11.84
N VAL A 254 -4.34 11.68 -11.62
CA VAL A 254 -3.14 11.63 -10.76
C VAL A 254 -3.45 12.01 -9.30
N SER A 255 -4.70 12.45 -9.06
CA SER A 255 -5.25 12.95 -7.78
C SER A 255 -5.65 11.90 -6.73
N ARG A 256 -6.04 10.72 -7.18
CA ARG A 256 -6.49 9.61 -6.32
C ARG A 256 -5.33 8.64 -6.13
N ASN A 257 -5.36 7.86 -5.05
CA ASN A 257 -4.53 6.66 -5.00
C ASN A 257 -4.86 5.89 -6.29
N PRO A 258 -3.93 5.73 -7.25
CA PRO A 258 -4.28 5.20 -8.55
C PRO A 258 -4.45 3.67 -8.50
N LEU A 259 -4.54 3.08 -7.30
CA LEU A 259 -5.17 1.79 -7.03
C LEU A 259 -6.71 1.86 -7.10
N LEU A 260 -7.32 3.02 -6.83
CA LEU A 260 -8.79 3.20 -6.79
C LEU A 260 -9.41 3.42 -8.17
N ASP A 261 -8.61 3.83 -9.16
CA ASP A 261 -9.05 4.05 -10.55
C ASP A 261 -8.34 3.07 -11.52
N MET A 262 -7.75 2.00 -10.97
CA MET A 262 -6.99 1.01 -11.74
C MET A 262 -7.93 0.10 -12.55
N PRO A 263 -7.76 -0.04 -13.88
CA PRO A 263 -8.51 -0.99 -14.68
C PRO A 263 -8.26 -2.42 -14.14
N GLY A 264 -9.32 -3.08 -13.66
CA GLY A 264 -9.22 -4.39 -13.02
C GLY A 264 -9.04 -4.39 -11.51
N VAL A 265 -9.08 -3.23 -10.84
CA VAL A 265 -9.36 -3.13 -9.40
C VAL A 265 -10.78 -2.63 -9.23
N ASP A 266 -11.65 -3.52 -8.79
CA ASP A 266 -12.97 -3.19 -8.28
C ASP A 266 -12.90 -3.19 -6.75
N ILE A 267 -12.93 -2.02 -6.14
CA ILE A 267 -12.87 -1.85 -4.67
C ILE A 267 -14.00 -2.59 -3.93
N HIS A 268 -15.06 -2.96 -4.63
CA HIS A 268 -16.17 -3.76 -4.10
C HIS A 268 -15.91 -5.27 -4.20
N GLN A 269 -15.00 -5.72 -5.07
CA GLN A 269 -14.67 -7.15 -5.30
C GLN A 269 -13.27 -7.55 -4.78
N ASP A 270 -12.29 -6.65 -4.85
CA ASP A 270 -10.87 -6.98 -4.63
C ASP A 270 -10.38 -6.75 -3.20
N THR A 271 -11.24 -6.21 -2.31
CA THR A 271 -11.00 -5.86 -0.89
C THR A 271 -9.52 -5.93 -0.45
N PRO A 272 -8.65 -5.00 -0.87
CA PRO A 272 -7.22 -5.08 -0.58
C PRO A 272 -6.88 -4.68 0.87
N THR A 273 -7.89 -4.46 1.71
CA THR A 273 -7.73 -3.92 3.06
C THR A 273 -8.58 -4.74 4.03
N GLU A 274 -7.92 -5.29 5.05
CA GLU A 274 -8.47 -6.19 6.07
C GLU A 274 -9.83 -5.71 6.64
N LEU A 275 -10.77 -6.64 6.82
CA LEU A 275 -12.10 -6.36 7.38
C LEU A 275 -12.04 -5.69 8.77
N LEU A 276 -11.00 -5.99 9.54
CA LEU A 276 -10.73 -5.31 10.81
C LEU A 276 -10.57 -3.80 10.61
N HIS A 277 -9.80 -3.37 9.61
CA HIS A 277 -9.46 -1.96 9.41
C HIS A 277 -10.53 -1.21 8.60
N THR A 278 -11.11 -1.85 7.60
CA THR A 278 -12.14 -1.21 6.77
C THR A 278 -13.49 -1.17 7.45
N ILE A 279 -13.92 -2.30 8.03
CA ILE A 279 -15.25 -2.43 8.61
C ILE A 279 -15.22 -2.09 10.11
N LEU A 280 -14.46 -2.82 10.93
CA LEU A 280 -14.55 -2.66 12.40
C LEU A 280 -13.94 -1.36 12.92
N LEU A 281 -12.68 -1.08 12.57
CA LEU A 281 -11.95 0.12 12.98
C LEU A 281 -12.20 1.32 12.05
N GLY A 282 -12.78 1.08 10.88
CA GLY A 282 -13.28 2.11 9.98
C GLY A 282 -14.74 2.42 10.26
N VAL A 283 -15.63 1.87 9.44
CA VAL A 283 -17.06 2.21 9.44
C VAL A 283 -17.70 2.08 10.83
N VAL A 284 -17.48 0.96 11.52
CA VAL A 284 -18.14 0.66 12.80
C VAL A 284 -17.61 1.54 13.93
N LYS A 285 -16.29 1.78 14.04
CA LYS A 285 -15.67 2.68 15.04
C LYS A 285 -16.26 4.08 14.96
N TYR A 286 -16.31 4.66 13.77
CA TYR A 286 -16.80 6.03 13.58
C TYR A 286 -18.32 6.11 13.77
N PHE A 287 -19.07 5.13 13.26
CA PHE A 287 -20.53 5.11 13.44
C PHE A 287 -20.93 4.89 14.91
N TRP A 288 -20.19 4.07 15.65
CA TRP A 288 -20.29 3.94 17.10
C TRP A 288 -20.04 5.29 17.80
N GLY A 289 -18.99 6.02 17.41
CA GLY A 289 -18.72 7.36 17.94
C GLY A 289 -19.92 8.30 17.83
N GLN A 290 -20.57 8.31 16.66
CA GLN A 290 -21.78 9.10 16.42
C GLN A 290 -22.98 8.61 17.22
N THR A 291 -23.17 7.29 17.28
CA THR A 291 -24.26 6.66 18.05
C THR A 291 -24.17 7.03 19.53
N VAL A 292 -22.96 6.96 20.10
CA VAL A 292 -22.69 7.37 21.49
C VAL A 292 -22.96 8.86 21.69
N PHE A 293 -22.55 9.71 20.75
CA PHE A 293 -22.81 11.15 20.83
C PHE A 293 -24.32 11.44 20.92
N ILE A 294 -25.12 10.77 20.08
CA ILE A 294 -26.59 10.88 20.08
C ILE A 294 -27.20 10.42 21.42
N ILE A 295 -26.80 9.24 21.91
CA ILE A 295 -27.33 8.67 23.17
C ILE A 295 -27.00 9.57 24.37
N ILE A 296 -25.79 10.14 24.41
CA ILE A 296 -25.37 11.07 25.45
C ILE A 296 -26.15 12.38 25.35
N GLY A 297 -26.30 12.94 24.14
CA GLY A 297 -27.10 14.15 23.92
C GLY A 297 -28.55 14.00 24.37
N ALA A 298 -29.13 12.81 24.18
CA ALA A 298 -30.47 12.45 24.64
C ALA A 298 -30.55 12.11 26.15
N LYS A 299 -29.43 12.17 26.89
CA LYS A 299 -29.33 11.77 28.32
C LYS A 299 -29.75 10.31 28.59
N LYS A 300 -29.67 9.44 27.59
CA LYS A 300 -30.10 8.02 27.67
C LYS A 300 -28.94 7.05 27.93
N PHE A 301 -27.73 7.55 28.20
CA PHE A 301 -26.52 6.71 28.30
C PHE A 301 -26.56 5.70 29.46
N ASN A 302 -27.20 6.05 30.58
CA ASN A 302 -27.39 5.10 31.69
C ASN A 302 -28.33 3.95 31.33
N ILE A 303 -29.37 4.24 30.54
CA ILE A 303 -30.30 3.22 30.03
C ILE A 303 -29.55 2.30 29.06
N PHE A 304 -28.79 2.88 28.12
CA PHE A 304 -27.92 2.10 27.22
C PHE A 304 -26.99 1.16 27.99
N LYS A 305 -26.31 1.67 29.02
CA LYS A 305 -25.41 0.87 29.85
C LYS A 305 -26.14 -0.31 30.51
N ALA A 306 -27.30 -0.07 31.12
CA ALA A 306 -28.10 -1.12 31.76
C ALA A 306 -28.59 -2.16 30.76
N CYS A 307 -29.04 -1.73 29.58
CA CYS A 307 -29.44 -2.62 28.49
C CYS A 307 -28.26 -3.49 28.03
N LEU A 308 -27.08 -2.91 27.83
CA LEU A 308 -25.87 -3.66 27.45
C LEU A 308 -25.42 -4.66 28.53
N GLU A 309 -25.58 -4.31 29.81
CA GLU A 309 -25.33 -5.22 30.95
C GLU A 309 -26.34 -6.38 31.03
N SER A 310 -27.54 -6.20 30.48
CA SER A 310 -28.61 -7.22 30.50
C SER A 310 -28.53 -8.25 29.37
N VAL A 311 -27.65 -8.05 28.38
CA VAL A 311 -27.55 -8.95 27.23
C VAL A 311 -27.00 -10.31 27.67
N SER A 312 -27.78 -11.37 27.44
CA SER A 312 -27.25 -12.72 27.56
C SER A 312 -26.31 -13.02 26.40
N SER A 313 -25.09 -13.43 26.71
CA SER A 313 -24.12 -13.95 25.74
C SER A 313 -24.35 -15.43 25.42
N ASP A 314 -25.36 -16.07 26.02
CA ASP A 314 -25.64 -17.49 25.78
C ASP A 314 -25.95 -17.70 24.30
N ARG A 315 -25.21 -18.64 23.68
CA ARG A 315 -25.30 -18.99 22.24
C ARG A 315 -24.72 -17.94 21.28
N LEU A 316 -24.18 -16.83 21.76
CA LEU A 316 -23.39 -15.92 20.92
C LEU A 316 -21.91 -16.33 20.98
N ASN A 317 -21.28 -16.51 19.81
CA ASN A 317 -19.83 -16.76 19.74
C ASN A 317 -19.04 -15.45 19.94
N ILE A 318 -19.20 -14.83 21.11
CA ILE A 318 -18.58 -13.55 21.47
C ILE A 318 -17.87 -13.64 22.83
N PRO A 319 -16.80 -12.85 23.05
CA PRO A 319 -16.21 -12.69 24.37
C PRO A 319 -17.23 -12.15 25.38
N ARG A 320 -16.96 -12.35 26.68
CA ARG A 320 -17.78 -11.78 27.75
C ARG A 320 -18.00 -10.27 27.53
N ILE A 321 -19.26 -9.86 27.56
CA ILE A 321 -19.66 -8.45 27.41
C ILE A 321 -19.21 -7.68 28.66
N MET A 322 -18.17 -6.86 28.54
CA MET A 322 -17.69 -5.99 29.61
C MET A 322 -18.34 -4.61 29.51
N ALA A 323 -19.67 -4.54 29.66
CA ALA A 323 -20.46 -3.33 29.41
C ALA A 323 -19.95 -2.10 30.19
N SER A 324 -19.68 -2.23 31.49
CA SER A 324 -19.11 -1.15 32.29
C SER A 324 -17.76 -0.63 31.75
N TYR A 325 -16.87 -1.53 31.31
CA TYR A 325 -15.60 -1.15 30.67
C TYR A 325 -15.86 -0.45 29.33
N MET A 326 -16.70 -1.01 28.48
CA MET A 326 -16.96 -0.46 27.15
C MET A 326 -17.62 0.92 27.22
N CYS A 327 -18.54 1.14 28.16
CA CYS A 327 -19.15 2.44 28.40
C CYS A 327 -18.13 3.46 28.92
N GLN A 328 -17.22 3.05 29.81
CA GLN A 328 -16.17 3.92 30.35
C GLN A 328 -15.14 4.30 29.27
N TYR A 329 -14.72 3.34 28.46
CA TYR A 329 -13.68 3.48 27.43
C TYR A 329 -14.27 3.53 26.01
N ARG A 330 -15.46 4.12 25.87
CA ARG A 330 -16.25 4.16 24.64
C ARG A 330 -15.53 4.72 23.42
N SER A 331 -14.50 5.55 23.60
CA SER A 331 -13.70 6.13 22.52
C SER A 331 -12.44 5.32 22.18
N SER A 332 -12.22 4.20 22.86
CA SER A 332 -10.95 3.47 22.90
C SER A 332 -11.16 1.96 22.76
N LEU A 333 -12.24 1.58 22.07
CA LEU A 333 -12.56 0.19 21.82
C LEU A 333 -11.67 -0.35 20.69
N ILE A 334 -11.48 -1.66 20.67
CA ILE A 334 -10.66 -2.38 19.69
C ILE A 334 -11.55 -3.30 18.85
N GLY A 335 -11.01 -3.88 17.78
CA GLY A 335 -11.78 -4.70 16.81
C GLY A 335 -12.76 -5.68 17.43
N LYS A 336 -12.33 -6.47 18.44
CA LYS A 336 -13.21 -7.45 19.12
C LYS A 336 -14.44 -6.81 19.78
N HIS A 337 -14.32 -5.59 20.31
CA HIS A 337 -15.43 -4.87 20.93
C HIS A 337 -16.40 -4.38 19.86
N TYR A 338 -15.91 -3.88 18.73
CA TYR A 338 -16.75 -3.45 17.61
C TYR A 338 -17.46 -4.64 16.94
N LYS A 339 -16.77 -5.76 16.76
CA LYS A 339 -17.37 -7.03 16.29
C LYS A 339 -18.47 -7.54 17.23
N MET A 340 -18.34 -7.28 18.52
CA MET A 340 -19.38 -7.61 19.49
C MET A 340 -20.55 -6.62 19.43
N LEU A 341 -20.26 -5.31 19.43
CA LEU A 341 -21.28 -4.26 19.36
C LEU A 341 -22.18 -4.49 18.15
N ILE A 342 -21.64 -4.67 16.96
CA ILE A 342 -22.44 -4.86 15.74
C ILE A 342 -23.42 -6.03 15.79
N GLN A 343 -23.13 -7.08 16.59
CA GLN A 343 -24.02 -8.23 16.77
C GLN A 343 -25.15 -7.96 17.78
N VAL A 344 -24.90 -7.13 18.80
CA VAL A 344 -25.83 -6.95 19.93
C VAL A 344 -26.51 -5.58 19.96
N LEU A 345 -26.02 -4.60 19.21
CA LEU A 345 -26.45 -3.20 19.35
C LEU A 345 -27.89 -2.94 18.92
N PRO A 346 -28.41 -3.47 17.79
CA PRO A 346 -29.74 -3.11 17.31
C PRO A 346 -30.87 -3.25 18.36
N PRO A 347 -31.01 -4.37 19.10
CA PRO A 347 -32.03 -4.47 20.14
C PRO A 347 -31.76 -3.57 21.36
N ILE A 348 -30.50 -3.19 21.63
CA ILE A 348 -30.13 -2.33 22.76
C ILE A 348 -30.51 -0.87 22.49
N ILE A 349 -30.35 -0.41 21.25
CA ILE A 349 -30.52 1.01 20.89
C ILE A 349 -31.88 1.35 20.30
N PHE A 350 -32.78 0.37 20.15
CA PHE A 350 -34.07 0.49 19.47
C PHE A 350 -34.85 1.79 19.82
N ASP A 351 -34.98 2.11 21.11
CA ASP A 351 -35.66 3.32 21.60
C ASP A 351 -34.70 4.42 22.10
N LEU A 352 -33.40 4.26 21.85
CA LEU A 352 -32.35 5.16 22.35
C LEU A 352 -31.81 6.11 21.28
N VAL A 353 -32.03 5.81 20.00
CA VAL A 353 -31.53 6.59 18.85
C VAL A 353 -32.64 6.87 17.83
N PRO A 354 -32.47 7.84 16.92
CA PRO A 354 -33.36 8.00 15.77
C PRO A 354 -33.45 6.74 14.91
N LYS A 355 -34.59 6.53 14.27
CA LYS A 355 -34.84 5.36 13.43
C LYS A 355 -33.76 5.13 12.37
N ASP A 356 -33.32 6.18 11.69
CA ASP A 356 -32.29 6.08 10.64
C ASP A 356 -30.95 5.55 11.18
N VAL A 357 -30.62 5.84 12.44
CA VAL A 357 -29.42 5.32 13.10
C VAL A 357 -29.57 3.83 13.40
N LEU A 358 -30.75 3.42 13.88
CA LEU A 358 -31.07 2.00 14.10
C LEU A 358 -31.04 1.22 12.79
N ASP A 359 -31.67 1.73 11.74
CA ASP A 359 -31.73 1.11 10.41
C ASP A 359 -30.32 0.94 9.84
N ALA A 360 -29.44 1.94 10.00
CA ALA A 360 -28.03 1.83 9.62
C ALA A 360 -27.26 0.77 10.43
N TRP A 361 -27.54 0.59 11.73
CA TRP A 361 -26.95 -0.51 12.52
C TRP A 361 -27.44 -1.89 12.07
N LEU A 362 -28.71 -2.02 11.70
CA LEU A 362 -29.25 -3.26 11.14
C LEU A 362 -28.58 -3.62 9.81
N LEU A 363 -28.42 -2.63 8.91
CA LEU A 363 -27.69 -2.80 7.66
C LEU A 363 -26.23 -3.16 7.89
N LEU A 364 -25.55 -2.51 8.85
CA LEU A 364 -24.18 -2.84 9.22
C LEU A 364 -24.05 -4.26 9.77
N GLY A 365 -25.02 -4.72 10.57
CA GLY A 365 -25.10 -6.10 11.03
C GLY A 365 -25.17 -7.09 9.87
N GLN A 366 -26.05 -6.85 8.90
CA GLN A 366 -26.18 -7.69 7.69
C GLN A 366 -24.92 -7.68 6.83
N LEU A 367 -24.37 -6.48 6.57
CA LEU A 367 -23.13 -6.32 5.82
C LEU A 367 -21.97 -7.07 6.48
N THR A 368 -21.84 -6.97 7.81
CA THR A 368 -20.78 -7.66 8.55
C THR A 368 -20.92 -9.18 8.44
N VAL A 369 -22.14 -9.71 8.43
CA VAL A 369 -22.33 -11.15 8.18
C VAL A 369 -21.82 -11.51 6.79
N LEU A 370 -22.22 -10.77 5.75
CA LEU A 370 -21.79 -11.01 4.36
C LEU A 370 -20.27 -10.87 4.18
N CYS A 371 -19.65 -9.85 4.80
CA CYS A 371 -18.22 -9.62 4.71
C CYS A 371 -17.38 -10.73 5.34
N TRP A 372 -17.90 -11.45 6.34
CA TRP A 372 -17.19 -12.55 7.01
C TRP A 372 -17.51 -13.94 6.44
N PHE A 373 -18.31 -14.03 5.37
CA PHE A 373 -18.40 -15.24 4.54
C PHE A 373 -17.23 -15.27 3.57
N THR A 374 -16.30 -16.19 3.78
CA THR A 374 -15.09 -16.36 2.94
C THR A 374 -15.30 -17.33 1.78
N GLU A 375 -16.39 -18.11 1.80
CA GLU A 375 -16.70 -19.13 0.80
C GLU A 375 -18.20 -19.12 0.48
N ILE A 376 -18.53 -19.28 -0.80
CA ILE A 376 -19.91 -19.47 -1.29
C ILE A 376 -19.97 -20.89 -1.86
N ASP A 377 -20.64 -21.79 -1.15
CA ASP A 377 -20.72 -23.21 -1.53
C ASP A 377 -21.39 -23.44 -2.90
N ASP A 378 -22.33 -22.57 -3.27
CA ASP A 378 -23.06 -22.63 -4.54
C ASP A 378 -23.40 -21.21 -5.02
N ILE A 379 -22.57 -20.68 -5.92
CA ILE A 379 -22.71 -19.31 -6.45
C ILE A 379 -23.94 -19.14 -7.34
N GLU A 380 -24.41 -20.20 -8.01
CA GLU A 380 -25.54 -20.11 -8.95
C GLU A 380 -26.85 -19.83 -8.22
N LYS A 381 -26.99 -20.34 -7.00
CA LYS A 381 -28.15 -20.08 -6.14
C LYS A 381 -28.34 -18.60 -5.76
N TYR A 382 -27.29 -17.78 -5.84
CA TYR A 382 -27.33 -16.35 -5.48
C TYR A 382 -27.43 -15.42 -6.71
N LEU A 383 -27.45 -15.98 -7.92
CA LEU A 383 -27.56 -15.22 -9.18
C LEU A 383 -28.98 -15.22 -9.78
N GLU A 384 -29.92 -15.97 -9.20
CA GLU A 384 -31.38 -15.87 -9.44
C GLU A 384 -32.01 -14.76 -8.60
#